data_AF-A0A0Q6M990-F1
#
_entry.id   AF-A0A0Q6M990-F1
#
_cell.length_a   1.000
_cell.length_b   1.000
_cell.length_c   1.000
_cell.angle_alpha   90.00
_cell.angle_beta   90.00
_cell.angle_gamma   90.00
#
_symmetry.space_group_name_H-M   'P 1'
#
loop_
_entity.id
_entity.type
_entity.pdbx_description
1 polymer ?
#
loop_
_entity_poly.entity_id
_entity_poly.type
_entity_poly.pdbx_seq_one_letter_code
_entity_poly.pdbx_strand_id
1 'polypeptide(L)'
;MVTYESKFIGDFKLGDNVVFNLSVLASLYELRANGTAIHKRHLQKPITLFNISIIEALLYDFHLRLTSFTREAISISQDVLDAIRSKKIDEFEKYIASAKKNDFFDLKDTVFYDKLDELRKLRNRFHIQNTKKHFEKDDVQAFSEARMILSEQALEEVIRTLARKYARPHSYVANFNLPWDTHFPAAR
;
A
#
# COMPACT_ATOMS: atom_id res chain seq x y z
N MET A 1 -1.29 -6.87 16.38
CA MET A 1 -0.37 -5.82 15.88
C MET A 1 0.86 -6.49 15.31
N VAL A 2 1.28 -6.11 14.10
CA VAL A 2 2.49 -6.64 13.46
C VAL A 2 3.43 -5.49 13.08
N THR A 3 4.74 -5.73 13.19
CA THR A 3 5.78 -4.71 12.95
C THR A 3 6.70 -5.16 11.82
N TYR A 4 7.00 -4.22 10.91
CA TYR A 4 7.97 -4.42 9.82
C TYR A 4 9.05 -3.35 9.84
N GLU A 5 10.28 -3.73 9.51
CA GLU A 5 11.36 -2.77 9.29
C GLU A 5 11.09 -1.92 8.04
N SER A 6 11.33 -0.61 8.14
CA SER A 6 11.11 0.36 7.06
C SER A 6 12.39 0.71 6.30
N LYS A 7 13.40 -0.17 6.34
CA LYS A 7 14.72 0.02 5.70
C LYS A 7 14.64 0.21 4.17
N PHE A 8 13.49 -0.06 3.55
CA PHE A 8 13.24 0.12 2.13
C PHE A 8 12.79 1.55 1.72
N ILE A 9 12.63 2.50 2.65
CA ILE A 9 12.08 3.83 2.33
C ILE A 9 13.11 4.81 1.76
N GLY A 10 12.98 5.22 0.50
CA GLY A 10 13.90 6.13 -0.19
C GLY A 10 13.89 7.55 0.36
N ASP A 11 12.70 8.16 0.41
CA ASP A 11 12.45 9.49 0.94
C ASP A 11 12.06 9.40 2.42
N PHE A 12 12.98 9.83 3.30
CA PHE A 12 12.77 9.73 4.74
C PHE A 12 11.58 10.58 5.22
N LYS A 13 11.31 11.73 4.59
CA LYS A 13 10.19 12.56 5.00
C LYS A 13 8.86 11.94 4.61
N LEU A 14 8.80 11.31 3.44
CA LEU A 14 7.67 10.46 3.07
C LEU A 14 7.51 9.30 4.06
N GLY A 15 8.62 8.67 4.45
CA GLY A 15 8.65 7.64 5.50
C GLY A 15 8.04 8.09 6.82
N ASP A 16 8.45 9.24 7.34
CA ASP A 16 7.88 9.82 8.56
C ASP A 16 6.38 10.08 8.42
N ASN A 17 5.94 10.56 7.25
CA ASN A 17 4.52 10.77 6.98
C ASN A 17 3.76 9.43 6.95
N VAL A 18 4.35 8.36 6.42
CA VAL A 18 3.75 7.01 6.48
C VAL A 18 3.65 6.52 7.92
N VAL A 19 4.69 6.70 8.74
CA VAL A 19 4.65 6.36 10.18
C VAL A 19 3.54 7.11 10.89
N PHE A 20 3.42 8.42 10.63
CA PHE A 20 2.33 9.23 11.18
C PHE A 20 0.96 8.70 10.72
N ASN A 21 0.77 8.41 9.43
CA ASN A 21 -0.48 7.88 8.92
C ASN A 21 -0.84 6.51 9.51
N LEU A 22 0.15 5.65 9.77
CA LEU A 22 -0.05 4.37 10.48
C LEU A 22 -0.47 4.59 11.95
N SER A 23 0.02 5.64 12.61
CA SER A 23 -0.45 6.01 13.97
C SER A 23 -1.89 6.52 13.98
N VAL A 24 -2.29 7.28 12.95
CA VAL A 24 -3.70 7.68 12.74
C VAL A 24 -4.56 6.44 12.51
N LEU A 25 -4.09 5.52 11.67
CA LEU A 25 -4.77 4.26 11.41
C LEU A 25 -4.95 3.46 12.70
N ALA A 26 -3.92 3.34 13.55
CA ALA A 26 -4.03 2.69 14.85
C ALA A 26 -5.11 3.32 15.73
N SER A 27 -5.17 4.66 15.78
CA SER A 27 -6.24 5.38 16.49
C SER A 27 -7.63 5.06 15.94
N LEU A 28 -7.79 4.91 14.62
CA LEU A 28 -9.06 4.50 14.00
C LEU A 28 -9.45 3.07 14.41
N TYR A 29 -8.49 2.15 14.53
CA TYR A 29 -8.75 0.79 14.98
C TYR A 29 -9.12 0.72 16.46
N GLU A 30 -8.51 1.54 17.32
CA GLU A 30 -8.90 1.65 18.73
C GLU A 30 -10.33 2.15 18.88
N LEU A 31 -10.70 3.22 18.15
CA LEU A 31 -12.07 3.73 18.11
C LEU A 31 -13.05 2.68 17.57
N ARG A 32 -12.61 1.91 16.57
CA ARG A 32 -13.41 0.82 15.99
C ARG A 32 -13.63 -0.30 16.99
N ALA A 33 -12.60 -0.74 17.70
CA ALA A 33 -12.69 -1.81 18.69
C ALA A 33 -13.67 -1.46 19.81
N ASN A 34 -13.64 -0.21 20.28
CA ASN A 34 -14.48 0.30 21.37
C ASN A 34 -15.85 0.83 20.93
N GLY A 35 -16.12 0.88 19.63
CA GLY A 35 -17.33 1.48 19.06
C GLY A 35 -18.54 0.53 18.99
N THR A 36 -19.72 1.12 18.80
CA THR A 36 -20.96 0.39 18.45
C THR A 36 -20.85 -0.22 17.05
N ALA A 37 -21.77 -1.11 16.68
CA ALA A 37 -21.82 -1.66 15.31
C ALA A 37 -21.88 -0.56 14.22
N ILE A 38 -22.60 0.53 14.49
CA ILE A 38 -22.70 1.68 13.58
C ILE A 38 -21.35 2.42 13.51
N HIS A 39 -20.67 2.63 14.64
CA HIS A 39 -19.34 3.25 14.63
C HIS A 39 -18.33 2.40 13.85
N LYS A 40 -18.34 1.07 14.06
CA LYS A 40 -17.50 0.13 13.32
C LYS A 40 -17.72 0.25 11.81
N ARG A 41 -18.99 0.35 11.41
CA ARG A 41 -19.42 0.51 10.01
C ARG A 41 -18.97 1.85 9.41
N HIS A 42 -19.03 2.95 10.15
CA HIS A 42 -18.56 4.27 9.70
C HIS A 42 -17.04 4.32 9.53
N LEU A 43 -16.29 3.55 10.30
CA LEU A 43 -14.82 3.53 10.26
C LEU A 43 -14.25 2.67 9.14
N GLN A 44 -15.02 1.75 8.53
CA GLN A 44 -14.54 0.93 7.41
C GLN A 44 -14.05 1.77 6.22
N LYS A 45 -14.80 2.79 5.82
CA LYS A 45 -14.44 3.68 4.71
C LYS A 45 -13.12 4.44 4.95
N PRO A 46 -12.94 5.22 6.05
CA PRO A 46 -11.70 5.92 6.29
C PRO A 46 -10.51 4.95 6.44
N ILE A 47 -10.65 3.83 7.16
CA ILE A 47 -9.58 2.82 7.28
C ILE A 47 -9.15 2.32 5.89
N THR A 48 -10.12 1.96 5.05
CA THR A 48 -9.85 1.51 3.67
C THR A 48 -9.10 2.58 2.87
N LEU A 49 -9.52 3.85 2.95
CA LEU A 49 -8.85 4.94 2.23
C LEU A 49 -7.43 5.19 2.74
N PHE A 50 -7.20 5.18 4.05
CA PHE A 50 -5.86 5.31 4.62
C PHE A 50 -4.93 4.19 4.14
N ASN A 51 -5.40 2.94 4.19
CA ASN A 51 -4.62 1.80 3.67
C ASN A 51 -4.23 2.00 2.20
N ILE A 52 -5.20 2.39 1.36
CA ILE A 52 -4.96 2.58 -0.08
C ILE A 52 -4.00 3.75 -0.35
N SER A 53 -4.12 4.86 0.38
CA SER A 53 -3.24 6.01 0.25
C SER A 53 -1.82 5.69 0.69
N ILE A 54 -1.65 4.89 1.76
CA ILE A 54 -0.32 4.43 2.17
C ILE A 54 0.28 3.51 1.10
N ILE A 55 -0.49 2.58 0.53
CA ILE A 55 -0.02 1.73 -0.59
C ILE A 55 0.50 2.59 -1.74
N GLU A 56 -0.25 3.61 -2.18
CA GLU A 56 0.22 4.51 -3.24
C GLU A 56 1.52 5.23 -2.86
N ALA A 57 1.62 5.76 -1.64
CA ALA A 57 2.82 6.45 -1.17
C ALA A 57 4.05 5.52 -1.17
N LEU A 58 3.89 4.26 -0.78
CA LEU A 58 4.97 3.27 -0.81
C LEU A 58 5.38 2.89 -2.24
N LEU A 59 4.41 2.77 -3.15
CA LEU A 59 4.73 2.51 -4.57
C LEU A 59 5.42 3.71 -5.21
N TYR A 60 5.00 4.93 -4.88
CA TYR A 60 5.65 6.17 -5.30
C TYR A 60 7.11 6.18 -4.83
N ASP A 61 7.35 5.97 -3.53
CA ASP A 61 8.69 5.96 -2.94
C ASP A 61 9.57 4.88 -3.58
N PHE A 62 9.01 3.68 -3.78
CA PHE A 62 9.73 2.62 -4.45
C PHE A 62 10.13 3.02 -5.87
N HIS A 63 9.25 3.64 -6.65
CA HIS A 63 9.60 4.12 -8.00
C HIS A 63 10.62 5.26 -7.98
N LEU A 64 10.52 6.19 -7.01
CA LEU A 64 11.53 7.23 -6.78
C LEU A 64 12.91 6.61 -6.57
N ARG A 65 12.99 5.51 -5.82
CA ARG A 65 14.24 4.77 -5.65
C ARG A 65 14.74 4.19 -6.98
N LEU A 66 13.88 3.53 -7.75
CA LEU A 66 14.26 2.94 -9.04
C LEU A 66 14.79 4.00 -10.03
N THR A 67 14.22 5.21 -10.00
CA THR A 67 14.61 6.29 -10.91
C THR A 67 15.85 7.05 -10.45
N SER A 68 15.97 7.36 -9.16
CA SER A 68 16.97 8.31 -8.66
C SER A 68 18.19 7.66 -7.99
N PHE A 69 18.10 6.42 -7.52
CA PHE A 69 19.17 5.81 -6.73
C PHE A 69 20.14 5.08 -7.67
N THR A 70 21.35 5.62 -7.80
CA THR A 70 22.43 5.07 -8.66
C THR A 70 23.61 4.52 -7.86
N ARG A 71 23.73 4.88 -6.57
CA ARG A 71 24.81 4.45 -5.68
C ARG A 71 24.42 3.29 -4.77
N GLU A 72 23.18 3.28 -4.31
CA GLU A 72 22.61 2.16 -3.57
C GLU A 72 22.04 1.17 -4.59
N ALA A 73 22.70 0.01 -4.73
CA ALA A 73 22.22 -1.03 -5.62
C ALA A 73 20.84 -1.52 -5.16
N ILE A 74 19.89 -1.53 -6.10
CA ILE A 74 18.58 -2.16 -5.92
C ILE A 74 18.64 -3.50 -6.64
N SER A 75 18.18 -4.58 -6.00
CA SER A 75 18.19 -5.94 -6.56
C SER A 75 17.19 -6.13 -7.71
N ILE A 76 17.37 -5.37 -8.79
CA ILE A 76 16.57 -5.34 -10.02
C ILE A 76 17.55 -5.25 -11.21
N SER A 77 17.22 -5.90 -12.33
CA SER A 77 18.07 -5.89 -13.53
C SER A 77 18.20 -4.48 -14.13
N GLN A 78 19.37 -4.19 -14.71
CA GLN A 78 19.64 -2.89 -15.33
C GLN A 78 18.64 -2.54 -16.44
N ASP A 79 18.24 -3.52 -17.26
CA ASP A 79 17.24 -3.34 -18.32
C ASP A 79 15.88 -2.84 -17.78
N VAL A 80 15.47 -3.33 -16.61
CA VAL A 80 14.23 -2.90 -15.96
C VAL A 80 14.40 -1.47 -15.40
N LEU A 81 15.55 -1.16 -14.79
CA LEU A 81 15.84 0.18 -14.30
C LEU A 81 15.83 1.22 -15.43
N ASP A 82 16.45 0.92 -16.57
CA ASP A 82 16.51 1.82 -17.73
C ASP A 82 15.12 2.02 -18.36
N ALA A 83 14.32 0.95 -18.43
CA ALA A 83 12.93 1.02 -18.89
C ALA A 83 12.01 1.85 -17.98
N ILE A 84 12.34 1.98 -16.69
CA ILE A 84 11.59 2.79 -15.72
C ILE A 84 12.08 4.24 -15.74
N ARG A 85 13.40 4.45 -15.76
CA ARG A 85 14.04 5.78 -15.80
C ARG A 85 13.66 6.58 -17.06
N SER A 86 13.37 5.89 -18.16
CA SER A 86 12.88 6.51 -19.39
C SER A 86 11.43 7.00 -19.33
N LYS A 87 10.70 6.77 -18.23
CA LYS A 87 9.28 7.10 -18.09
C LYS A 87 9.02 7.98 -16.87
N LYS A 88 8.11 8.94 -17.04
CA LYS A 88 7.49 9.63 -15.91
C LYS A 88 6.26 8.84 -15.45
N ILE A 89 6.29 8.35 -14.21
CA ILE A 89 5.21 7.60 -13.59
C ILE A 89 4.74 8.40 -12.36
N ASP A 90 3.52 8.92 -12.42
CA ASP A 90 2.95 9.87 -11.46
C ASP A 90 1.50 9.54 -11.05
N GLU A 91 1.00 8.36 -11.41
CA GLU A 91 -0.37 7.94 -11.14
C GLU A 91 -0.41 6.54 -10.54
N PHE A 92 -1.31 6.30 -9.57
CA PHE A 92 -1.45 5.00 -8.92
C PHE A 92 -1.65 3.84 -9.91
N GLU A 93 -2.44 4.06 -10.96
CA GLU A 93 -2.66 3.08 -12.02
C GLU A 93 -1.36 2.70 -12.72
N LYS A 94 -0.52 3.69 -13.02
CA LYS A 94 0.77 3.48 -13.69
C LYS A 94 1.77 2.79 -12.75
N TYR A 95 1.74 3.06 -11.45
CA TYR A 95 2.56 2.34 -10.46
C TYR A 95 2.19 0.85 -10.39
N ILE A 96 0.90 0.53 -10.32
CA ILE A 96 0.42 -0.87 -10.31
C ILE A 96 0.77 -1.56 -11.62
N ALA A 97 0.56 -0.92 -12.76
CA ALA A 97 0.89 -1.47 -14.08
C ALA A 97 2.40 -1.75 -14.22
N SER A 98 3.25 -0.84 -13.74
CA SER A 98 4.71 -1.02 -13.69
C SER A 98 5.10 -2.20 -12.81
N ALA A 99 4.51 -2.29 -11.62
CA ALA A 99 4.78 -3.40 -10.70
C ALA A 99 4.34 -4.75 -11.28
N LYS A 100 3.15 -4.83 -11.91
CA LYS A 100 2.64 -6.03 -12.57
C LYS A 100 3.51 -6.46 -13.74
N LYS A 101 4.00 -5.50 -14.55
CA LYS A 101 4.85 -5.78 -15.71
C LYS A 101 6.16 -6.45 -15.30
N ASN A 102 6.81 -5.92 -14.26
CA ASN A 102 8.14 -6.35 -13.81
C ASN A 102 8.11 -7.36 -12.64
N ASP A 103 6.91 -7.76 -12.22
CA ASP A 103 6.63 -8.61 -11.07
C ASP A 103 7.41 -8.28 -9.79
N PHE A 104 7.38 -7.02 -9.35
CA PHE A 104 8.13 -6.59 -8.17
C PHE A 104 7.73 -7.34 -6.89
N PHE A 105 6.51 -7.85 -6.84
CA PHE A 105 6.00 -8.57 -5.68
C PHE A 105 6.16 -10.10 -5.74
N ASP A 106 6.70 -10.68 -6.82
CA ASP A 106 6.74 -12.15 -7.06
C ASP A 106 5.35 -12.81 -7.00
N LEU A 107 4.33 -12.08 -7.45
CA LEU A 107 2.92 -12.42 -7.26
C LEU A 107 2.13 -12.33 -8.57
N LYS A 108 2.79 -12.33 -9.73
CA LYS A 108 2.14 -12.20 -11.04
C LYS A 108 1.20 -13.34 -11.37
N ASP A 109 1.49 -14.53 -10.85
CA ASP A 109 0.63 -15.72 -10.98
C ASP A 109 -0.50 -15.76 -9.94
N THR A 110 -0.64 -14.70 -9.14
CA THR A 110 -1.72 -14.54 -8.16
C THR A 110 -2.65 -13.40 -8.54
N VAL A 111 -3.75 -13.26 -7.81
CA VAL A 111 -4.71 -12.16 -7.98
C VAL A 111 -4.25 -10.83 -7.35
N PHE A 112 -3.03 -10.74 -6.83
CA PHE A 112 -2.57 -9.59 -6.02
C PHE A 112 -2.63 -8.25 -6.78
N TYR A 113 -2.14 -8.20 -8.01
CA TYR A 113 -2.18 -6.97 -8.80
C TYR A 113 -3.61 -6.54 -9.16
N ASP A 114 -4.51 -7.50 -9.32
CA ASP A 114 -5.92 -7.22 -9.60
C ASP A 114 -6.63 -6.68 -8.34
N LYS A 115 -6.24 -7.17 -7.15
CA LYS A 115 -6.66 -6.60 -5.85
C LYS A 115 -6.18 -5.14 -5.69
N LEU A 116 -4.94 -4.84 -6.07
CA LEU A 116 -4.43 -3.46 -6.05
C LEU A 116 -5.23 -2.54 -6.98
N ASP A 117 -5.55 -3.02 -8.18
CA ASP A 117 -6.37 -2.25 -9.13
C ASP A 117 -7.83 -2.08 -8.65
N GLU A 118 -8.42 -3.10 -8.01
CA GLU A 118 -9.71 -2.99 -7.34
C GLU A 118 -9.69 -1.88 -6.27
N LEU A 119 -8.68 -1.90 -5.40
CA LEU A 119 -8.50 -0.90 -4.34
C LEU A 119 -8.28 0.50 -4.90
N ARG A 120 -7.49 0.65 -5.97
CA ARG A 120 -7.35 1.93 -6.68
C ARG A 120 -8.70 2.45 -7.17
N LYS A 121 -9.48 1.60 -7.84
CA LYS A 121 -10.83 1.96 -8.31
C LYS A 121 -11.75 2.31 -7.15
N LEU A 122 -11.61 1.64 -6.00
CA LEU A 122 -12.41 1.90 -4.80
C LEU A 122 -12.09 3.28 -4.21
N ARG A 123 -10.81 3.66 -4.09
CA ARG A 123 -10.41 5.02 -3.65
C ARG A 123 -10.88 6.09 -4.63
N ASN A 124 -10.86 5.83 -5.93
CA ASN A 124 -11.36 6.77 -6.93
C ASN A 124 -12.83 7.15 -6.73
N ARG A 125 -13.64 6.30 -6.07
CA ARG A 125 -15.03 6.67 -5.70
C ARG A 125 -15.14 7.79 -4.69
N PHE A 126 -14.11 8.00 -3.88
CA PHE A 126 -14.10 9.11 -2.95
C PHE A 126 -14.01 10.46 -3.68
N HIS A 127 -13.23 10.50 -4.76
CA HIS A 127 -12.91 11.74 -5.50
C HIS A 127 -13.75 11.93 -6.77
N ILE A 128 -14.32 10.87 -7.34
CA ILE A 128 -15.06 10.92 -8.62
C ILE A 128 -16.50 10.50 -8.36
N GLN A 129 -17.46 11.31 -8.88
CA GLN A 129 -18.83 10.86 -9.12
C GLN A 129 -18.78 9.47 -9.76
N ASN A 130 -19.53 8.46 -9.28
CA ASN A 130 -19.46 7.05 -9.73
C ASN A 130 -19.91 6.83 -11.20
N THR A 131 -19.35 7.60 -12.14
CA THR A 131 -19.69 7.68 -13.57
C THR A 131 -19.25 6.43 -14.31
N LYS A 132 -18.11 5.84 -13.88
CA LYS A 132 -17.58 4.58 -14.43
C LYS A 132 -18.26 3.33 -13.88
N LYS A 133 -19.13 3.46 -12.86
CA LYS A 133 -19.92 2.36 -12.25
C LYS A 133 -19.06 1.16 -11.82
N HIS A 134 -17.84 1.39 -11.34
CA HIS A 134 -16.92 0.30 -10.97
C HIS A 134 -17.35 -0.49 -9.72
N PHE A 135 -18.38 -0.02 -9.00
CA PHE A 135 -18.90 -0.62 -7.76
C PHE A 135 -20.33 -0.11 -7.45
N GLU A 136 -20.93 -0.61 -6.37
CA GLU A 136 -22.31 -0.38 -5.93
C GLU A 136 -22.59 1.09 -5.59
N LYS A 137 -23.69 1.71 -6.05
CA LYS A 137 -23.93 3.14 -5.78
C LYS A 137 -23.87 3.55 -4.29
N ASP A 138 -24.34 2.68 -3.40
CA ASP A 138 -24.28 2.90 -1.96
C ASP A 138 -22.86 2.66 -1.42
N ASP A 139 -22.28 3.67 -0.79
CA ASP A 139 -20.96 3.60 -0.17
C ASP A 139 -20.89 2.62 1.00
N VAL A 140 -22.02 2.33 1.66
CA VAL A 140 -22.09 1.28 2.68
C VAL A 140 -21.78 -0.08 2.05
N GLN A 141 -22.26 -0.34 0.84
CA GLN A 141 -21.92 -1.59 0.15
C GLN A 141 -20.51 -1.53 -0.45
N ALA A 142 -20.13 -0.37 -0.99
CA ALA A 142 -18.83 -0.17 -1.61
C ALA A 142 -17.66 -0.37 -0.64
N PHE A 143 -17.73 0.21 0.56
CA PHE A 143 -16.67 0.15 1.57
C PHE A 143 -16.98 -0.90 2.63
N SER A 144 -17.28 -2.13 2.21
CA SER A 144 -17.63 -3.23 3.12
C SER A 144 -16.46 -3.68 4.00
N GLU A 145 -16.78 -4.42 5.08
CA GLU A 145 -15.77 -5.08 5.94
C GLU A 145 -14.79 -5.93 5.12
N ALA A 146 -15.30 -6.68 4.14
CA ALA A 146 -14.47 -7.52 3.28
C ALA A 146 -13.43 -6.70 2.48
N ARG A 147 -13.81 -5.51 1.98
CA ARG A 147 -12.89 -4.62 1.26
C ARG A 147 -11.95 -3.87 2.19
N MET A 148 -12.36 -3.62 3.43
CA MET A 148 -11.45 -3.13 4.47
C MET A 148 -10.35 -4.17 4.75
N ILE A 149 -10.72 -5.43 5.00
CA ILE A 149 -9.77 -6.54 5.19
C ILE A 149 -8.90 -6.73 3.95
N LEU A 150 -9.47 -6.63 2.74
CA LEU A 150 -8.70 -6.68 1.50
C LEU A 150 -7.61 -5.59 1.45
N SER A 151 -7.93 -4.37 1.90
CA SER A 151 -6.97 -3.27 1.96
C SER A 151 -5.88 -3.48 3.01
N GLU A 152 -6.18 -4.14 4.13
CA GLU A 152 -5.20 -4.55 5.14
C GLU A 152 -4.21 -5.57 4.56
N GLN A 153 -4.74 -6.63 3.95
CA GLN A 153 -3.96 -7.68 3.29
C GLN A 153 -3.04 -7.10 2.22
N ALA A 154 -3.56 -6.18 1.40
CA ALA A 154 -2.78 -5.54 0.36
C ALA A 154 -1.67 -4.65 0.92
N LEU A 155 -1.96 -3.84 1.94
CA LEU A 155 -0.94 -2.98 2.56
C LEU A 155 0.17 -3.81 3.21
N GLU A 156 -0.22 -4.85 3.96
CA GLU A 156 0.72 -5.75 4.61
C GLU A 156 1.60 -6.49 3.59
N GLU A 157 1.04 -6.99 2.49
CA GLU A 157 1.81 -7.66 1.43
C GLU A 157 2.82 -6.71 0.76
N VAL A 158 2.41 -5.46 0.50
CA VAL A 158 3.31 -4.44 -0.05
C VAL A 158 4.47 -4.19 0.92
N ILE A 159 4.18 -3.88 2.19
CA ILE A 159 5.23 -3.58 3.18
C ILE A 159 6.14 -4.79 3.38
N ARG A 160 5.56 -5.98 3.56
CA ARG A 160 6.30 -7.22 3.79
C ARG A 160 7.25 -7.52 2.64
N THR A 161 6.78 -7.39 1.40
CA THR A 161 7.60 -7.69 0.23
C THR A 161 8.67 -6.63 -0.01
N LEU A 162 8.35 -5.35 0.17
CA LEU A 162 9.35 -4.29 0.07
C LEU A 162 10.44 -4.40 1.14
N ALA A 163 10.06 -4.71 2.39
CA ALA A 163 10.99 -4.97 3.48
C ALA A 163 11.86 -6.20 3.22
N ARG A 164 11.29 -7.29 2.71
CA ARG A 164 12.02 -8.53 2.41
C ARG A 164 13.00 -8.40 1.25
N LYS A 165 12.57 -7.79 0.14
CA LYS A 165 13.34 -7.80 -1.13
C LYS A 165 14.19 -6.56 -1.35
N TYR A 166 13.78 -5.42 -0.82
CA TYR A 166 14.32 -4.12 -1.21
C TYR A 166 14.81 -3.30 -0.02
N ALA A 167 15.09 -3.97 1.11
CA ALA A 167 15.74 -3.35 2.26
C ALA A 167 17.12 -2.81 1.92
N ARG A 168 17.51 -1.75 2.63
CA ARG A 168 18.83 -1.14 2.57
C ARG A 168 19.61 -1.44 3.85
N PRO A 169 20.93 -1.27 3.86
CA PRO A 169 21.74 -1.47 5.06
C PRO A 169 21.51 -0.43 6.17
N HIS A 170 20.81 0.68 5.88
CA HIS A 170 20.58 1.77 6.84
C HIS A 170 19.11 1.90 7.23
N SER A 171 18.87 2.36 8.46
CA SER A 171 17.53 2.62 9.01
C SER A 171 17.46 4.05 9.53
N TYR A 172 16.64 4.88 8.88
CA TYR A 172 16.43 6.29 9.25
C TYR A 172 14.95 6.62 9.51
N VAL A 173 14.05 5.68 9.22
CA VAL A 173 12.61 5.80 9.43
C VAL A 173 12.23 4.81 10.52
N ALA A 174 11.26 5.16 11.38
CA ALA A 174 10.75 4.24 12.38
C ALA A 174 10.10 3.00 11.73
N ASN A 175 10.03 1.89 12.48
CA ASN A 175 9.37 0.69 12.00
C ASN A 175 7.89 0.96 11.71
N PHE A 176 7.35 0.24 10.74
CA PHE A 176 5.94 0.30 10.40
C PHE A 176 5.16 -0.66 11.29
N ASN A 177 4.23 -0.11 12.09
CA ASN A 177 3.36 -0.87 12.97
C ASN A 177 1.96 -0.92 12.37
N LEU A 178 1.48 -2.11 12.02
CA LEU A 178 0.13 -2.33 11.52
C LEU A 178 -0.81 -2.70 12.67
N PRO A 179 -1.98 -2.04 12.79
CA PRO A 179 -2.87 -2.19 13.95
C PRO A 179 -3.72 -3.48 13.96
N TRP A 180 -3.42 -4.44 13.08
CA TRP A 180 -4.03 -5.78 13.03
C TRP A 180 -3.00 -6.87 13.29
N ASP A 181 -3.46 -8.11 13.45
CA ASP A 181 -2.60 -9.29 13.44
C ASP A 181 -2.29 -9.70 12.02
N THR A 182 -1.13 -10.30 11.79
CA THR A 182 -0.65 -10.63 10.45
C THR A 182 -1.69 -11.44 9.67
N HIS A 183 -1.99 -11.00 8.44
CA HIS A 183 -2.88 -11.70 7.53
C HIS A 183 -2.19 -12.89 6.84
N PHE A 184 -0.89 -13.06 7.06
CA PHE A 184 -0.10 -14.08 6.41
C PHE A 184 0.61 -14.97 7.44
N PRO A 185 0.80 -16.27 7.14
CA PRO A 185 1.59 -17.14 8.01
C PRO A 185 3.04 -16.63 8.10
N ALA A 186 3.67 -16.87 9.25
CA ALA A 186 5.11 -16.61 9.41
C ALA A 186 5.88 -17.28 8.27
N ALA A 187 6.74 -16.51 7.60
CA ALA A 187 7.59 -17.04 6.55
C ALA A 187 8.43 -18.19 7.14
N ARG A 188 8.35 -19.37 6.51
CA ARG A 188 9.24 -20.49 6.79
C ARG A 188 10.61 -20.24 6.18
#